data_AF-K6Z822-F1
#
_entry.id   AF-K6Z822-F1
#
_cell.length_a   1.000
_cell.length_b   1.000
_cell.length_c   1.000
_cell.angle_alpha   90.00
_cell.angle_beta   90.00
_cell.angle_gamma   90.00
#
_symmetry.space_group_name_H-M   'P 1'
#
loop_
_entity.id
_entity.type
_entity.pdbx_description
1 polymer ?
#
loop_
_entity_poly.entity_id
_entity_poly.type
_entity_poly.pdbx_seq_one_letter_code
_entity_poly.pdbx_strand_id
1 'polypeptide(L)'
;MSTLKDFVSDYYTKGEDYSIVAGDTMTKIAHRFRMRATDLFDYKGGSEIANSARIRSGNINQINVGEVIKIPSLCDDIAAAPASIELPSDMNTTMNELWLDSIKMSGQDVFLAPNESGEFHCIKMKQIALEHGGSIAFKVDSQETHMNRTGSGTTGTFTPDLSADTDNLMVGTYHTHPYTRFTDGLDNDAVCFSGGDIAVSISDRTLVDLVQSGEVQFATIRTKKTPGSESTLEAEYDAEFDKHDDFNTAILESAKWVCNKYGYALYKGTGGNLAKQN
;
A
#
# COMPACT_ATOMS: atom_id res chain seq x y z
N MET A 1 8.75 15.11 -13.71
CA MET A 1 8.36 14.35 -12.51
C MET A 1 7.01 13.75 -12.82
N SER A 2 6.82 12.45 -12.61
CA SER A 2 5.52 11.79 -12.79
C SER A 2 4.77 11.88 -11.49
N THR A 3 3.48 12.21 -11.50
CA THR A 3 2.66 12.02 -10.30
C THR A 3 2.35 10.54 -10.13
N LEU A 4 2.03 10.11 -8.91
CA LEU A 4 1.52 8.76 -8.66
C LEU A 4 0.23 8.52 -9.44
N LYS A 5 -0.61 9.56 -9.57
CA LYS A 5 -1.82 9.56 -10.38
C LYS A 5 -1.52 9.24 -11.85
N ASP A 6 -0.49 9.85 -12.44
CA ASP A 6 -0.10 9.58 -13.83
C ASP A 6 0.35 8.12 -14.00
N PHE A 7 1.11 7.58 -13.05
CA PHE A 7 1.53 6.18 -13.08
C PHE A 7 0.35 5.21 -12.99
N VAL A 8 -0.57 5.44 -12.05
CA VAL A 8 -1.79 4.63 -11.89
C VAL A 8 -2.70 4.77 -13.11
N SER A 9 -2.84 5.99 -13.65
CA SER A 9 -3.61 6.23 -14.87
C SER A 9 -3.00 5.50 -16.05
N ASP A 10 -1.68 5.56 -16.24
CA ASP A 10 -0.98 4.83 -17.31
C ASP A 10 -1.17 3.31 -17.18
N TYR A 11 -1.09 2.77 -15.96
CA TYR A 11 -1.31 1.36 -15.67
C TYR A 11 -2.69 0.89 -16.15
N TYR A 12 -3.74 1.69 -15.92
CA TYR A 12 -5.10 1.35 -16.32
C TYR A 12 -5.45 1.79 -17.75
N THR A 13 -4.87 2.84 -18.30
CA THR A 13 -5.27 3.35 -19.63
C THR A 13 -4.49 2.73 -20.77
N LYS A 14 -3.25 2.29 -20.54
CA LYS A 14 -2.38 1.68 -21.57
C LYS A 14 -2.51 0.15 -21.63
N GLY A 15 -3.67 -0.37 -21.24
CA GLY A 15 -3.91 -1.80 -21.18
C GLY A 15 -3.72 -2.53 -22.51
N GLU A 16 -3.22 -3.76 -22.42
CA GLU A 16 -3.01 -4.66 -23.55
C GLU A 16 -4.31 -5.39 -23.92
N ASP A 17 -4.52 -5.64 -25.21
CA ASP A 17 -5.64 -6.46 -25.67
C ASP A 17 -5.33 -7.94 -25.43
N TYR A 18 -6.27 -8.65 -24.80
CA TYR A 18 -6.18 -10.08 -24.59
C TYR A 18 -7.38 -10.78 -25.22
N SER A 19 -7.12 -11.64 -26.21
CA SER A 19 -8.12 -12.53 -26.79
C SER A 19 -8.32 -13.76 -25.90
N ILE A 20 -9.54 -13.93 -25.39
CA ILE A 20 -9.93 -15.08 -24.57
C ILE A 20 -9.81 -16.35 -25.40
N VAL A 21 -9.11 -17.35 -24.86
CA VAL A 21 -8.91 -18.65 -25.52
C VAL A 21 -9.70 -19.76 -24.82
N ALA A 22 -9.89 -20.88 -25.53
CA ALA A 22 -10.60 -22.03 -24.99
C ALA A 22 -9.95 -22.52 -23.69
N GLY A 23 -10.76 -22.68 -22.63
CA GLY A 23 -10.30 -23.14 -21.31
C GLY A 23 -9.85 -22.03 -20.36
N ASP A 24 -9.85 -20.77 -20.80
CA ASP A 24 -9.72 -19.64 -19.90
C ASP A 24 -10.89 -19.55 -18.92
N THR A 25 -10.59 -18.99 -17.76
CA THR A 25 -11.57 -18.47 -16.80
C THR A 25 -11.08 -17.11 -16.33
N MET A 26 -11.95 -16.29 -15.74
CA MET A 26 -11.54 -14.98 -15.22
C MET A 26 -10.46 -15.10 -14.15
N THR A 27 -10.55 -16.10 -13.27
CA THR A 27 -9.49 -16.41 -12.30
C THR A 27 -8.17 -16.78 -12.98
N LYS A 28 -8.19 -17.59 -14.04
CA LYS A 28 -6.96 -17.97 -14.78
C LYS A 28 -6.34 -16.77 -15.49
N ILE A 29 -7.17 -15.91 -16.09
CA ILE A 29 -6.72 -14.69 -16.75
C ILE A 29 -6.12 -13.72 -15.72
N ALA A 30 -6.84 -13.43 -14.63
CA ALA A 30 -6.33 -12.58 -13.56
C ALA A 30 -5.03 -13.13 -12.96
N HIS A 31 -4.92 -14.45 -12.76
CA HIS A 31 -3.68 -15.08 -12.32
C HIS A 31 -2.55 -14.93 -13.35
N ARG A 32 -2.83 -15.10 -14.65
CA ARG A 32 -1.85 -14.91 -15.73
C ARG A 32 -1.27 -13.50 -15.70
N PHE A 33 -2.11 -12.50 -15.44
CA PHE A 33 -1.72 -11.10 -15.38
C PHE A 33 -1.36 -10.60 -13.98
N ARG A 34 -1.29 -11.52 -13.00
CA ARG A 34 -0.91 -11.24 -11.59
C ARG A 34 -1.79 -10.16 -10.93
N MET A 35 -3.09 -10.17 -11.24
CA MET A 35 -4.12 -9.28 -10.71
C MET A 35 -5.14 -10.05 -9.88
N ARG A 36 -6.00 -9.37 -9.10
CA ARG A 36 -7.17 -10.04 -8.52
C ARG A 36 -8.25 -10.19 -9.61
N ALA A 37 -9.06 -11.24 -9.49
CA ALA A 37 -10.18 -11.44 -10.42
C ALA A 37 -11.18 -10.28 -10.35
N THR A 38 -11.35 -9.67 -9.17
CA THR A 38 -12.16 -8.46 -8.95
C THR A 38 -11.63 -7.26 -9.72
N ASP A 39 -10.32 -7.06 -9.76
CA ASP A 39 -9.72 -5.94 -10.50
C ASP A 39 -10.00 -6.04 -12.00
N LEU A 40 -10.06 -7.27 -12.53
CA LEU A 40 -10.43 -7.52 -13.92
C LEU A 40 -11.91 -7.23 -14.20
N PHE A 41 -12.79 -7.37 -13.20
CA PHE A 41 -14.22 -7.08 -13.33
C PHE A 41 -14.54 -5.59 -13.28
N ASP A 42 -13.81 -4.86 -12.44
CA ASP A 42 -14.03 -3.44 -12.23
C ASP A 42 -13.29 -2.57 -13.24
N TYR A 43 -12.41 -3.18 -14.02
CA TYR A 43 -11.67 -2.50 -15.08
C TYR A 43 -12.57 -2.16 -16.28
N LYS A 44 -12.93 -0.87 -16.40
CA LYS A 44 -13.77 -0.30 -17.46
C LYS A 44 -13.01 0.07 -18.75
N GLY A 45 -11.96 -0.68 -19.11
CA GLY A 45 -11.15 -0.37 -20.28
C GLY A 45 -11.92 -0.45 -21.60
N GLY A 46 -12.39 0.70 -22.11
CA GLY A 46 -12.61 1.04 -23.52
C GLY A 46 -13.68 0.30 -24.34
N SER A 47 -13.91 -1.01 -24.13
CA SER A 47 -14.93 -1.78 -24.86
C SER A 47 -16.08 -2.14 -23.92
N GLU A 48 -16.94 -1.15 -23.72
CA GLU A 48 -18.37 -1.23 -23.37
C GLU A 48 -18.81 -2.29 -22.32
N ILE A 49 -19.23 -1.79 -21.15
CA ILE A 49 -20.50 -1.98 -20.41
C ILE A 49 -21.19 -3.38 -20.46
N ALA A 50 -21.22 -4.07 -21.60
CA ALA A 50 -21.77 -5.41 -21.76
C ALA A 50 -21.04 -6.47 -20.92
N ASN A 51 -19.71 -6.37 -20.79
CA ASN A 51 -18.92 -7.32 -20.02
C ASN A 51 -19.05 -7.09 -18.52
N SER A 52 -18.92 -5.84 -18.05
CA SER A 52 -19.06 -5.52 -16.63
C SER A 52 -20.46 -5.87 -16.11
N ALA A 53 -21.52 -5.66 -16.88
CA ALA A 53 -22.88 -6.02 -16.46
C ALA A 53 -23.13 -7.54 -16.42
N ARG A 54 -22.66 -8.29 -17.44
CA ARG A 54 -22.78 -9.77 -17.48
C ARG A 54 -21.95 -10.42 -16.38
N ILE A 55 -20.77 -9.89 -16.10
CA ILE A 55 -19.86 -10.46 -15.12
C ILE A 55 -20.27 -10.08 -13.68
N ARG A 56 -20.69 -8.83 -13.42
CA ARG A 56 -21.23 -8.41 -12.12
C ARG A 56 -22.53 -9.13 -11.71
N SER A 57 -23.29 -9.68 -12.67
CA SER A 57 -24.48 -10.50 -12.38
C SER A 57 -24.18 -11.95 -11.96
N GLY A 58 -22.92 -12.27 -11.61
CA GLY A 58 -22.52 -13.58 -11.09
C GLY A 58 -22.20 -14.60 -12.18
N ASN A 59 -22.23 -14.21 -13.45
CA ASN A 59 -21.90 -15.06 -14.59
C ASN A 59 -20.38 -15.08 -14.89
N ILE A 60 -19.56 -15.21 -13.84
CA ILE A 60 -18.08 -15.27 -13.91
C ILE A 60 -17.53 -16.40 -14.81
N ASN A 61 -18.39 -17.36 -15.17
CA ASN A 61 -18.08 -18.49 -16.04
C ASN A 61 -18.44 -18.25 -17.52
N GLN A 62 -19.06 -17.11 -17.86
CA GLN A 62 -19.47 -16.78 -19.23
C GLN A 62 -18.49 -15.78 -19.84
N ILE A 63 -17.33 -16.27 -20.26
CA ILE A 63 -16.43 -15.56 -21.17
C ILE A 63 -16.43 -16.29 -22.52
N ASN A 64 -16.52 -15.55 -23.62
CA ASN A 64 -16.58 -16.16 -24.94
C ASN A 64 -15.18 -16.29 -25.52
N VAL A 65 -14.86 -17.47 -26.06
CA VAL A 65 -13.63 -17.65 -26.84
C VAL A 65 -13.63 -16.70 -28.04
N GLY A 66 -12.50 -16.01 -28.25
CA GLY A 66 -12.32 -15.00 -29.28
C GLY A 66 -12.74 -13.58 -28.87
N GLU A 67 -13.41 -13.42 -27.73
CA GLU A 67 -13.70 -12.11 -27.15
C GLU A 67 -12.40 -11.43 -26.71
N VAL A 68 -12.26 -10.13 -26.97
CA VAL A 68 -11.10 -9.35 -26.58
C VAL A 68 -11.45 -8.53 -25.35
N ILE A 69 -10.63 -8.64 -24.32
CA ILE A 69 -10.71 -7.82 -23.10
C ILE A 69 -9.43 -6.99 -22.97
N LYS A 70 -9.55 -5.80 -22.41
CA LYS A 70 -8.40 -4.98 -22.05
C LYS A 70 -7.84 -5.44 -20.70
N ILE A 71 -6.52 -5.53 -20.60
CA ILE A 71 -5.79 -5.91 -19.38
C ILE A 71 -4.84 -4.78 -18.99
N PRO A 72 -4.91 -4.24 -17.76
CA PRO A 72 -3.92 -3.28 -17.26
C PRO A 72 -2.48 -3.79 -17.41
N SER A 73 -1.57 -2.94 -17.87
CA SER A 73 -0.17 -3.34 -18.11
C SER A 73 0.72 -2.78 -17.00
N LEU A 74 1.28 -3.66 -16.15
CA LEU A 74 2.31 -3.31 -15.17
C LEU A 74 3.56 -2.79 -15.91
N CYS A 75 4.35 -1.92 -15.30
CA CYS A 75 5.68 -1.62 -15.84
C CYS A 75 6.55 -2.88 -15.86
N ASP A 76 7.41 -3.02 -16.88
CA ASP A 76 8.11 -4.28 -17.15
C ASP A 76 9.03 -4.71 -16.01
N ASP A 77 9.70 -3.76 -15.37
CA ASP A 77 10.54 -4.00 -14.19
C ASP A 77 10.86 -2.71 -13.39
N ILE A 78 11.71 -2.87 -12.37
CA ILE A 78 12.18 -1.78 -11.49
C ILE A 78 12.89 -0.68 -12.30
N ALA A 79 13.64 -1.02 -13.34
CA ALA A 79 14.35 -0.04 -14.16
C ALA A 79 13.38 0.81 -14.98
N ALA A 80 12.28 0.21 -15.45
CA ALA A 80 11.19 0.91 -16.12
C ALA A 80 10.31 1.76 -15.18
N ALA A 81 10.36 1.52 -13.87
CA ALA A 81 9.62 2.33 -12.90
C ALA A 81 10.19 3.77 -12.82
N PRO A 82 9.35 4.80 -12.62
CA PRO A 82 9.77 6.20 -12.56
C PRO A 82 10.96 6.44 -11.62
N ALA A 83 11.87 7.36 -11.96
CA ALA A 83 12.97 7.72 -11.06
C ALA A 83 12.49 8.45 -9.79
N SER A 84 11.32 9.10 -9.88
CA SER A 84 10.69 9.85 -8.80
C SER A 84 9.18 9.86 -9.01
N ILE A 85 8.44 9.90 -7.91
CA ILE A 85 6.98 10.07 -7.91
C ILE A 85 6.58 11.25 -7.02
N GLU A 86 5.52 11.93 -7.43
CA GLU A 86 4.85 12.96 -6.61
C GLU A 86 3.49 12.42 -6.14
N LEU A 87 3.24 12.46 -4.83
CA LEU A 87 1.92 12.18 -4.28
C LEU A 87 0.96 13.33 -4.62
N PRO A 88 -0.26 13.04 -5.08
CA PRO A 88 -1.33 14.02 -5.16
C PRO A 88 -1.47 14.81 -3.85
N SER A 89 -1.75 16.11 -3.94
CA SER A 89 -1.76 17.00 -2.78
C SER A 89 -2.74 16.57 -1.69
N ASP A 90 -3.89 16.02 -2.09
CA ASP A 90 -4.93 15.47 -1.22
C ASP A 90 -4.47 14.18 -0.50
N MET A 91 -3.72 13.32 -1.19
CA MET A 91 -3.10 12.14 -0.59
C MET A 91 -2.04 12.53 0.44
N ASN A 92 -1.13 13.45 0.07
CA ASN A 92 -0.10 13.94 0.98
C ASN A 92 -0.72 14.64 2.21
N THR A 93 -1.76 15.44 2.01
CA THR A 93 -2.52 16.07 3.10
C THR A 93 -3.12 15.01 4.03
N THR A 94 -3.75 13.97 3.46
CA THR A 94 -4.35 12.87 4.22
C THR A 94 -3.33 12.10 5.04
N MET A 95 -2.17 11.75 4.46
CA MET A 95 -1.10 11.06 5.20
C MET A 95 -0.57 11.92 6.37
N ASN A 96 -0.42 13.24 6.17
CA ASN A 96 -0.01 14.15 7.25
C ASN A 96 -1.06 14.27 8.36
N GLU A 97 -2.34 14.35 8.03
CA GLU A 97 -3.41 14.36 9.03
C GLU A 97 -3.44 13.07 9.85
N LEU A 98 -3.31 11.92 9.19
CA LEU A 98 -3.27 10.62 9.86
C LEU A 98 -2.01 10.42 10.68
N TRP A 99 -0.87 10.94 10.23
CA TRP A 99 0.35 10.95 11.03
C TRP A 99 0.13 11.74 12.32
N LEU A 100 -0.42 12.95 12.23
CA LEU A 100 -0.76 13.75 13.40
C LEU A 100 -1.72 13.01 14.32
N ASP A 101 -2.73 12.32 13.78
CA ASP A 101 -3.66 11.48 14.56
C ASP A 101 -2.96 10.29 15.22
N SER A 102 -1.96 9.70 14.57
CA SER A 102 -1.18 8.56 15.08
C SER A 102 -0.34 8.92 16.30
N ILE A 103 0.12 10.17 16.36
CA ILE A 103 0.92 10.70 17.47
C ILE A 103 0.12 11.57 18.44
N LYS A 104 -1.17 11.84 18.16
CA LYS A 104 -2.05 12.57 19.09
C LYS A 104 -2.04 11.82 20.40
N MET A 105 -1.50 12.49 21.42
CA MET A 105 -1.52 11.97 22.78
C MET A 105 -2.97 11.70 23.15
N SER A 106 -3.30 10.44 23.47
CA SER A 106 -4.52 10.13 24.22
C SER A 106 -4.48 10.63 25.67
N GLY A 107 -3.46 11.43 26.01
CA GLY A 107 -3.24 12.02 27.32
C GLY A 107 -4.21 13.17 27.61
N GLN A 108 -5.31 12.86 28.29
CA GLN A 108 -5.54 13.62 29.51
C GLN A 108 -4.35 13.34 30.43
N ASP A 109 -3.72 14.37 30.97
CA ASP A 109 -2.94 14.22 32.19
C ASP A 109 -3.89 13.67 33.26
N VAL A 110 -3.81 12.37 33.54
CA VAL A 110 -4.55 11.77 34.65
C VAL A 110 -3.74 12.07 35.90
N PHE A 111 -4.04 13.20 36.53
CA PHE A 111 -3.64 13.44 37.90
C PHE A 111 -4.39 12.43 38.77
N LEU A 112 -3.68 11.44 39.32
CA LEU A 112 -4.26 10.63 40.38
C LEU A 112 -4.54 11.52 41.59
N ALA A 113 -5.60 11.20 42.32
CA ALA A 113 -5.84 11.81 43.63
C ALA A 113 -4.58 11.68 44.50
N PRO A 114 -4.26 12.70 45.32
CA PRO A 114 -3.07 12.65 46.17
C PRO A 114 -3.12 11.42 47.09
N ASN A 115 -1.96 10.83 47.34
CA ASN A 115 -1.84 9.74 48.31
C ASN A 115 -2.13 10.27 49.75
N GLU A 116 -2.15 9.38 50.75
CA GLU A 116 -2.42 9.75 52.15
C GLU A 116 -1.45 10.81 52.71
N SER A 117 -0.28 11.00 52.08
CA SER A 117 0.70 12.04 52.44
C SER A 117 0.54 13.36 51.67
N GLY A 118 -0.45 13.49 50.78
CA GLY A 118 -0.71 14.71 50.01
C GLY A 118 0.18 14.87 48.76
N GLU A 119 0.95 13.86 48.39
CA GLU A 119 1.79 13.89 47.18
C GLU A 119 0.99 13.46 45.95
N PHE A 120 1.08 14.27 44.90
CA PHE A 120 0.52 13.93 43.59
C PHE A 120 1.51 13.03 42.84
N HIS A 121 1.08 11.82 42.51
CA HIS A 121 1.82 10.97 41.59
C HIS A 121 1.32 11.26 40.17
N CYS A 122 2.15 11.91 39.36
CA CYS A 122 1.93 11.95 37.92
C CYS A 122 2.21 10.56 37.37
N ILE A 123 1.16 9.79 37.05
CA ILE A 123 1.32 8.65 36.16
C ILE A 123 1.41 9.24 34.76
N LYS A 124 2.61 9.27 34.19
CA LYS A 124 2.73 9.45 32.74
C LYS A 124 2.04 8.26 32.09
N MET A 125 0.81 8.48 31.61
CA MET A 125 0.12 7.51 30.76
C MET A 125 1.06 7.18 29.60
N LYS A 126 1.38 5.89 29.43
CA LYS A 126 2.20 5.41 28.33
C LYS A 126 1.53 5.89 27.04
N GLN A 127 2.25 6.66 26.22
CA GLN A 127 1.74 7.09 24.93
C GLN A 127 1.49 5.85 24.10
N ILE A 128 0.24 5.56 23.80
CA ILE A 128 -0.13 4.50 22.86
C ILE A 128 -0.23 5.20 21.52
N ALA A 129 0.84 5.14 20.73
CA ALA A 129 0.71 5.49 19.33
C ALA A 129 -0.14 4.43 18.62
N LEU A 130 -0.98 4.90 17.70
CA LEU A 130 -1.87 4.05 16.93
C LEU A 130 -1.50 4.17 15.46
N GLU A 131 -1.27 3.03 14.83
CA GLU A 131 -1.17 2.97 13.38
C GLU A 131 -2.54 3.30 12.79
N HIS A 132 -2.53 4.15 11.77
CA HIS A 132 -3.70 4.49 10.98
C HIS A 132 -3.41 4.12 9.54
N GLY A 133 -4.45 3.79 8.78
CA GLY A 133 -4.26 3.49 7.37
C GLY A 133 -5.57 3.29 6.63
N GLY A 134 -5.47 2.64 5.48
CA GLY A 134 -6.61 2.29 4.67
C GLY A 134 -6.24 1.90 3.25
N SER A 135 -7.20 2.08 2.35
CA SER A 135 -7.10 1.73 0.94
C SER A 135 -6.93 2.96 0.05
N ILE A 136 -6.17 2.78 -1.03
CA ILE A 136 -6.07 3.70 -2.14
C ILE A 136 -6.93 3.14 -3.28
N ALA A 137 -7.91 3.94 -3.68
CA ALA A 137 -8.82 3.65 -4.77
C ALA A 137 -8.51 4.57 -5.97
N PHE A 138 -8.71 4.08 -7.19
CA PHE A 138 -8.63 4.84 -8.43
C PHE A 138 -9.96 4.80 -9.16
N LYS A 139 -10.51 5.99 -9.43
CA LYS A 139 -11.75 6.16 -10.16
C LYS A 139 -11.43 6.31 -11.64
N VAL A 140 -11.66 5.26 -12.41
CA VAL A 140 -11.31 5.19 -13.85
C VAL A 140 -11.90 6.36 -14.64
N ASP A 141 -13.16 6.72 -14.35
CA ASP A 141 -13.91 7.72 -15.13
C ASP A 141 -13.37 9.15 -14.94
N SER A 142 -12.96 9.52 -13.72
CA SER A 142 -12.35 10.84 -13.43
C SER A 142 -10.82 10.81 -13.43
N GLN A 143 -10.24 9.62 -13.52
CA GLN A 143 -8.83 9.32 -13.28
C GLN A 143 -8.33 9.81 -11.92
N GLU A 144 -9.20 9.93 -10.91
CA GLU A 144 -8.83 10.43 -9.58
C GLU A 144 -8.43 9.29 -8.65
N THR A 145 -7.46 9.55 -7.78
CA THR A 145 -7.12 8.68 -6.65
C THR A 145 -7.84 9.16 -5.40
N HIS A 146 -8.34 8.23 -4.59
CA HIS A 146 -8.98 8.51 -3.31
C HIS A 146 -8.39 7.62 -2.23
N MET A 147 -8.21 8.16 -1.03
CA MET A 147 -7.79 7.39 0.14
C MET A 147 -9.01 7.19 1.04
N ASN A 148 -9.41 5.94 1.24
CA ASN A 148 -10.47 5.62 2.18
C ASN A 148 -9.88 5.52 3.59
N ARG A 149 -10.27 6.44 4.48
CA ARG A 149 -9.79 6.46 5.87
C ARG A 149 -10.49 5.37 6.66
N THR A 150 -9.82 4.25 6.87
CA THR A 150 -10.45 3.08 7.47
C THR A 150 -9.64 2.55 8.63
N GLY A 151 -10.05 3.01 9.82
CA GLY A 151 -9.66 2.40 11.09
C GLY A 151 -8.32 2.86 11.65
N SER A 152 -8.05 2.36 12.84
CA SER A 152 -6.80 2.50 13.58
C SER A 152 -6.55 1.23 14.38
N GLY A 153 -5.29 0.93 14.66
CA GLY A 153 -4.89 -0.26 15.39
C GLY A 153 -3.63 -0.02 16.22
N THR A 154 -3.32 -0.95 17.12
CA THR A 154 -2.01 -0.98 17.76
C THR A 154 -0.96 -1.46 16.75
N THR A 155 0.28 -1.04 16.96
CA THR A 155 1.45 -1.48 16.19
C THR A 155 1.43 -2.98 15.89
N GLY A 156 1.52 -3.33 14.61
CA GLY A 156 1.59 -4.73 14.14
C GLY A 156 0.26 -5.49 14.14
N THR A 157 -0.87 -4.80 14.37
CA THR A 157 -2.22 -5.42 14.38
C THR A 157 -3.22 -4.71 13.49
N PHE A 158 -2.84 -3.59 12.87
CA PHE A 158 -3.71 -2.86 11.97
C PHE A 158 -3.90 -3.64 10.66
N THR A 159 -5.16 -3.78 10.22
CA THR A 159 -5.50 -4.35 8.92
C THR A 159 -6.30 -3.30 8.16
N PRO A 160 -5.76 -2.71 7.07
CA PRO A 160 -6.48 -1.72 6.30
C PRO A 160 -7.76 -2.32 5.70
N ASP A 161 -8.83 -1.53 5.63
CA ASP A 161 -10.03 -1.96 4.92
C ASP A 161 -9.75 -1.96 3.41
N LEU A 162 -9.71 -3.16 2.85
CA LEU A 162 -9.45 -3.38 1.43
C LEU A 162 -10.71 -3.25 0.56
N SER A 163 -11.85 -2.84 1.14
CA SER A 163 -13.05 -2.56 0.37
C SER A 163 -12.91 -1.23 -0.38
N ALA A 164 -13.02 -1.29 -1.70
CA ALA A 164 -13.32 -0.14 -2.52
C ALA A 164 -14.81 -0.15 -2.86
N ASP A 165 -15.41 1.03 -2.97
CA ASP A 165 -16.75 1.16 -3.56
C ASP A 165 -16.78 0.51 -4.95
N THR A 166 -17.93 -0.03 -5.36
CA THR A 166 -18.09 -0.82 -6.60
C THR A 166 -17.73 -0.09 -7.90
N ASP A 167 -17.50 1.21 -7.85
CA ASP A 167 -17.14 2.05 -8.99
C ASP A 167 -15.66 2.46 -9.00
N ASN A 168 -14.90 2.00 -8.01
CA ASN A 168 -13.50 2.34 -7.82
C ASN A 168 -12.61 1.10 -7.89
N LEU A 169 -11.44 1.24 -8.49
CA LEU A 169 -10.41 0.21 -8.50
C LEU A 169 -9.56 0.35 -7.26
N MET A 170 -9.52 -0.67 -6.40
CA MET A 170 -8.56 -0.70 -5.30
C MET A 170 -7.15 -0.90 -5.87
N VAL A 171 -6.30 0.12 -5.77
CA VAL A 171 -4.94 0.14 -6.34
C VAL A 171 -3.86 -0.11 -5.31
N GLY A 172 -4.16 0.06 -4.03
CA GLY A 172 -3.09 0.09 -3.04
C GLY A 172 -3.53 0.24 -1.61
N THR A 173 -2.61 0.11 -0.68
CA THR A 173 -2.87 0.45 0.73
C THR A 173 -1.98 1.59 1.19
N TYR A 174 -2.30 2.13 2.34
CA TYR A 174 -1.42 3.05 3.03
C TYR A 174 -1.55 2.89 4.53
N HIS A 175 -0.50 3.22 5.27
CA HIS A 175 -0.55 3.32 6.72
C HIS A 175 0.55 4.22 7.32
N THR A 176 0.45 4.46 8.62
CA THR A 176 1.43 5.20 9.41
C THR A 176 2.25 4.27 10.28
N HIS A 177 3.50 4.66 10.53
CA HIS A 177 4.47 3.98 11.38
C HIS A 177 4.86 4.92 12.52
N PRO A 178 4.03 5.05 13.58
CA PRO A 178 4.24 6.01 14.66
C PRO A 178 5.20 5.47 15.72
N TYR A 179 6.27 4.83 15.27
CA TYR A 179 7.42 4.46 16.07
C TYR A 179 8.12 5.75 16.47
N THR A 180 7.83 6.23 17.67
CA THR A 180 8.46 7.40 18.25
C THR A 180 9.22 6.97 19.49
N ARG A 181 10.17 7.80 19.93
CA ARG A 181 10.88 7.59 21.20
C ARG A 181 9.95 7.39 22.40
N PHE A 182 8.69 7.81 22.29
CA PHE A 182 7.69 7.70 23.35
C PHE A 182 6.97 6.36 23.37
N THR A 183 7.03 5.57 22.30
CA THR A 183 6.31 4.31 22.13
C THR A 183 7.22 3.09 22.34
N ASP A 184 8.43 3.14 21.78
CA ASP A 184 9.40 2.04 21.81
C ASP A 184 10.77 2.45 22.40
N GLY A 185 10.95 3.73 22.75
CA GLY A 185 12.21 4.25 23.27
C GLY A 185 13.26 4.57 22.20
N LEU A 186 12.92 4.45 20.91
CA LEU A 186 13.82 4.66 19.79
C LEU A 186 13.48 5.97 19.05
N ASP A 187 14.49 6.78 18.72
CA ASP A 187 14.32 8.04 17.99
C ASP A 187 14.26 7.77 16.47
N ASN A 188 13.22 7.04 16.04
CA ASN A 188 13.13 6.47 14.70
C ASN A 188 12.08 7.19 13.83
N ASP A 189 12.34 8.43 13.43
CA ASP A 189 11.42 9.23 12.60
C ASP A 189 11.47 8.88 11.09
N ALA A 190 11.79 7.63 10.73
CA ALA A 190 11.96 7.20 9.34
C ALA A 190 11.82 5.67 9.15
N VAL A 191 10.89 5.03 9.83
CA VAL A 191 10.68 3.58 9.73
C VAL A 191 9.92 3.23 8.43
N CYS A 192 10.62 2.55 7.52
CA CYS A 192 10.07 2.04 6.26
C CYS A 192 9.22 0.77 6.49
N PHE A 193 8.73 0.18 5.40
CA PHE A 193 8.03 -1.12 5.36
C PHE A 193 8.82 -2.24 6.07
N SER A 194 8.10 -3.02 6.88
CA SER A 194 8.54 -4.29 7.44
C SER A 194 8.44 -5.42 6.41
N GLY A 195 9.00 -6.59 6.73
CA GLY A 195 8.80 -7.80 5.93
C GLY A 195 7.32 -8.19 5.80
N GLY A 196 6.55 -8.04 6.88
CA GLY A 196 5.10 -8.28 6.89
C GLY A 196 4.35 -7.36 5.92
N ASP A 197 4.68 -6.06 5.90
CA ASP A 197 4.04 -5.10 4.98
C ASP A 197 4.26 -5.50 3.51
N ILE A 198 5.49 -5.87 3.14
CA ILE A 198 5.82 -6.26 1.75
C ILE A 198 5.19 -7.63 1.41
N ALA A 199 5.14 -8.56 2.35
CA ALA A 199 4.48 -9.86 2.15
C ALA A 199 2.98 -9.70 1.88
N VAL A 200 2.31 -8.85 2.65
CA VAL A 200 0.88 -8.51 2.45
C VAL A 200 0.69 -7.84 1.09
N SER A 201 1.51 -6.85 0.73
CA SER A 201 1.49 -6.20 -0.59
C SER A 201 1.56 -7.21 -1.76
N ILE A 202 2.47 -8.19 -1.65
CA ILE A 202 2.60 -9.25 -2.66
C ILE A 202 1.33 -10.09 -2.76
N SER A 203 0.84 -10.54 -1.59
CA SER A 203 -0.32 -11.42 -1.47
C SER A 203 -1.60 -10.76 -1.99
N ASP A 204 -1.82 -9.51 -1.59
CA ASP A 204 -3.01 -8.73 -1.93
C ASP A 204 -2.95 -8.14 -3.34
N ARG A 205 -1.76 -8.19 -3.94
CA ARG A 205 -1.50 -7.71 -5.31
C ARG A 205 -1.74 -6.22 -5.48
N THR A 206 -1.47 -5.44 -4.43
CA THR A 206 -1.52 -3.99 -4.47
C THR A 206 -0.52 -3.46 -5.49
N LEU A 207 -0.95 -2.47 -6.28
CA LEU A 207 -0.08 -1.78 -7.24
C LEU A 207 0.87 -0.82 -6.51
N VAL A 208 0.36 -0.16 -5.48
CA VAL A 208 1.07 0.85 -4.70
C VAL A 208 0.83 0.62 -3.22
N ASP A 209 1.86 0.69 -2.38
CA ASP A 209 1.65 0.84 -0.93
C ASP A 209 2.42 2.06 -0.42
N LEU A 210 1.85 2.77 0.55
CA LEU A 210 2.43 3.98 1.13
C LEU A 210 2.59 3.86 2.64
N VAL A 211 3.75 4.27 3.15
CA VAL A 211 4.00 4.37 4.60
C VAL A 211 4.46 5.77 4.95
N GLN A 212 3.93 6.35 6.01
CA GLN A 212 4.48 7.58 6.62
C GLN A 212 5.00 7.32 8.03
N SER A 213 6.24 7.74 8.27
CA SER A 213 6.88 7.74 9.59
C SER A 213 7.56 9.10 9.78
N GLY A 214 7.07 9.89 10.72
CA GLY A 214 7.51 11.28 10.87
C GLY A 214 7.16 12.13 9.65
N GLU A 215 8.14 12.90 9.18
CA GLU A 215 8.07 13.66 7.94
C GLU A 215 8.41 12.81 6.69
N VAL A 216 8.89 11.58 6.91
CA VAL A 216 9.36 10.68 5.85
C VAL A 216 8.23 9.83 5.33
N GLN A 217 8.14 9.76 4.01
CA GLN A 217 7.19 8.93 3.29
C GLN A 217 7.96 7.89 2.46
N PHE A 218 7.40 6.69 2.43
CA PHE A 218 7.88 5.57 1.64
C PHE A 218 6.76 5.10 0.72
N ALA A 219 7.14 4.58 -0.45
CA ALA A 219 6.21 3.92 -1.34
C ALA A 219 6.82 2.68 -1.96
N THR A 220 6.03 1.64 -2.17
CA THR A 220 6.37 0.54 -3.09
C THR A 220 5.49 0.62 -4.33
N ILE A 221 6.05 0.28 -5.48
CA ILE A 221 5.31 0.13 -6.74
C ILE A 221 5.58 -1.25 -7.33
N ARG A 222 4.50 -1.98 -7.61
CA ARG A 222 4.51 -3.32 -8.22
C ARG A 222 4.95 -3.25 -9.68
N THR A 223 5.73 -4.25 -10.11
CA THR A 223 6.16 -4.40 -11.51
C THR A 223 5.75 -5.78 -12.06
N LYS A 224 5.93 -6.02 -13.37
CA LYS A 224 5.69 -7.36 -13.96
C LYS A 224 6.57 -8.46 -13.33
N LYS A 225 7.70 -8.09 -12.70
CA LYS A 225 8.57 -9.04 -12.01
C LYS A 225 8.03 -9.47 -10.64
N THR A 226 7.12 -8.70 -10.03
CA THR A 226 6.57 -9.01 -8.70
C THR A 226 5.75 -10.30 -8.68
N PRO A 227 6.07 -11.28 -7.81
CA PRO A 227 5.31 -12.53 -7.74
C PRO A 227 3.88 -12.31 -7.25
N GLY A 228 3.02 -13.32 -7.42
CA GLY A 228 1.61 -13.27 -6.97
C GLY A 228 1.39 -13.69 -5.51
N SER A 229 2.42 -14.26 -4.87
CA SER A 229 2.46 -14.74 -3.48
C SER A 229 3.91 -15.11 -3.16
N GLU A 230 4.38 -14.89 -1.92
CA GLU A 230 5.69 -15.37 -1.48
C GLU A 230 5.67 -15.70 0.02
N SER A 231 5.76 -16.98 0.37
CA SER A 231 5.67 -17.43 1.77
C SER A 231 6.98 -17.31 2.53
N THR A 232 8.11 -17.12 1.85
CA THR A 232 9.43 -17.06 2.49
C THR A 232 9.91 -15.63 2.76
N LEU A 233 9.19 -14.62 2.27
CA LEU A 233 9.64 -13.23 2.27
C LEU A 233 9.99 -12.72 3.66
N GLU A 234 9.13 -12.94 4.65
CA GLU A 234 9.33 -12.42 6.01
C GLU A 234 10.61 -12.99 6.64
N ALA A 235 10.84 -14.31 6.53
CA ALA A 235 12.05 -14.94 7.03
C ALA A 235 13.32 -14.46 6.32
N GLU A 236 13.23 -14.16 5.01
CA GLU A 236 14.35 -13.60 4.26
C GLU A 236 14.61 -12.13 4.59
N TYR A 237 13.55 -11.36 4.84
CA TYR A 237 13.65 -9.99 5.32
C TYR A 237 14.36 -9.95 6.68
N ASP A 238 13.93 -10.79 7.63
CA ASP A 238 14.52 -10.86 8.97
C ASP A 238 16.00 -11.26 8.91
N ALA A 239 16.34 -12.22 8.03
CA ALA A 239 17.72 -12.62 7.82
C ALA A 239 18.61 -11.53 7.20
N GLU A 240 18.03 -10.62 6.40
CA GLU A 240 18.73 -9.43 5.92
C GLU A 240 18.85 -8.37 7.03
N PHE A 241 17.77 -8.16 7.78
CA PHE A 241 17.69 -7.21 8.88
C PHE A 241 18.75 -7.46 9.95
N ASP A 242 18.94 -8.73 10.34
CA ASP A 242 19.92 -9.16 11.34
C ASP A 242 21.39 -8.89 10.95
N LYS A 243 21.67 -8.46 9.71
CA LYS A 243 23.02 -8.08 9.25
C LYS A 243 23.43 -6.66 9.64
N HIS A 244 22.50 -5.88 10.20
CA HIS A 244 22.68 -4.45 10.45
C HIS A 244 22.53 -4.13 11.94
N ASP A 245 23.45 -3.31 12.47
CA ASP A 245 23.44 -2.94 13.90
C ASP A 245 22.48 -1.78 14.20
N ASP A 246 22.23 -0.90 13.23
CA ASP A 246 21.35 0.27 13.36
C ASP A 246 19.97 -0.04 12.80
N PHE A 247 18.93 0.17 13.62
CA PHE A 247 17.55 -0.20 13.27
C PHE A 247 17.04 0.49 11.99
N ASN A 248 17.26 1.79 11.84
CA ASN A 248 16.78 2.54 10.68
C ASN A 248 17.49 2.09 9.39
N THR A 249 18.79 1.79 9.50
CA THR A 249 19.57 1.20 8.43
C THR A 249 19.08 -0.21 8.10
N ALA A 250 18.87 -1.05 9.11
CA ALA A 250 18.41 -2.43 8.98
C ALA A 250 17.08 -2.51 8.23
N ILE A 251 16.09 -1.71 8.64
CA ILE A 251 14.78 -1.66 7.98
C ILE A 251 14.91 -1.22 6.52
N LEU A 252 15.61 -0.12 6.26
CA LEU A 252 15.65 0.43 4.90
C LEU A 252 16.43 -0.48 3.93
N GLU A 253 17.58 -1.01 4.35
CA GLU A 253 18.39 -1.88 3.50
C GLU A 253 17.71 -3.24 3.28
N SER A 254 17.04 -3.80 4.29
CA SER A 254 16.25 -5.02 4.13
C SER A 254 15.08 -4.83 3.18
N ALA A 255 14.34 -3.72 3.32
CA ALA A 255 13.26 -3.38 2.39
C ALA A 255 13.77 -3.20 0.96
N LYS A 256 14.91 -2.52 0.75
CA LYS A 256 15.55 -2.40 -0.57
C LYS A 256 15.92 -3.75 -1.15
N TRP A 257 16.54 -4.61 -0.35
CA TRP A 257 16.98 -5.94 -0.78
C TRP A 257 15.79 -6.81 -1.21
N VAL A 258 14.75 -6.88 -0.39
CA VAL A 258 13.51 -7.61 -0.69
C VAL A 258 12.83 -7.02 -1.93
N CYS A 259 12.69 -5.69 -2.01
CA CYS A 259 12.09 -5.04 -3.19
C CYS A 259 12.87 -5.36 -4.47
N ASN A 260 14.21 -5.37 -4.42
CA ASN A 260 15.04 -5.79 -5.55
C ASN A 260 14.81 -7.24 -5.94
N LYS A 261 14.82 -8.15 -4.96
CA LYS A 261 14.64 -9.58 -5.19
C LYS A 261 13.27 -9.90 -5.79
N TYR A 262 12.23 -9.26 -5.26
CA TYR A 262 10.84 -9.51 -5.61
C TYR A 262 10.25 -8.47 -6.58
N GLY A 263 11.06 -7.63 -7.21
CA GLY A 263 10.60 -6.79 -8.31
C GLY A 263 9.70 -5.62 -7.92
N TYR A 264 9.81 -5.06 -6.72
CA TYR A 264 9.18 -3.77 -6.38
C TYR A 264 10.16 -2.61 -6.61
N ALA A 265 9.63 -1.48 -7.06
CA ALA A 265 10.34 -0.20 -6.94
C ALA A 265 10.00 0.44 -5.59
N LEU A 266 11.00 0.66 -4.75
CA LEU A 266 10.90 1.33 -3.46
C LEU A 266 11.23 2.81 -3.63
N TYR A 267 10.48 3.69 -2.99
CA TYR A 267 10.67 5.12 -3.00
C TYR A 267 10.74 5.65 -1.56
N LYS A 268 11.48 6.75 -1.38
CA LYS A 268 11.59 7.47 -0.11
C LYS A 268 11.61 8.97 -0.39
N GLY A 269 10.98 9.76 0.48
CA GLY A 269 11.04 11.21 0.39
C GLY A 269 10.24 11.91 1.47
N THR A 270 9.95 13.19 1.27
CA THR A 270 9.20 14.02 2.22
C THR A 270 8.25 14.95 1.46
N GLY A 271 7.19 15.41 2.12
CA GLY A 271 6.26 16.40 1.56
C GLY A 271 5.64 15.99 0.21
N GLY A 272 5.38 14.69 0.02
CA GLY A 272 4.82 14.14 -1.21
C GLY A 272 5.82 13.93 -2.35
N ASN A 273 7.11 14.24 -2.17
CA ASN A 273 8.12 14.12 -3.22
C ASN A 273 9.05 12.94 -2.93
N LEU A 274 8.88 11.81 -3.62
CA LEU A 274 9.63 10.59 -3.34
C LEU A 274 10.56 10.21 -4.50
N ALA A 275 11.79 9.83 -4.16
CA ALA A 275 12.80 9.35 -5.11
C ALA A 275 12.98 7.83 -4.99
N LYS A 276 13.17 7.15 -6.13
CA LYS A 276 13.41 5.71 -6.16
C LYS A 276 14.71 5.35 -5.44
N GLN A 277 14.70 4.26 -4.70
CA GLN A 277 15.77 3.80 -3.81
C GLN A 277 16.52 2.58 -4.33
N ASN A 278 16.01 1.93 -5.38
CA ASN A 278 16.53 0.68 -5.92
C ASN A 278 16.37 0.56 -7.45
#